data_AF-J1ELG5-F1
#
_entry.id   AF-J1ELG5-F1
#
_cell.length_a   1.000
_cell.length_b   1.000
_cell.length_c   1.000
_cell.angle_alpha   90.00
_cell.angle_beta   90.00
_cell.angle_gamma   90.00
#
_symmetry.space_group_name_H-M   'P 1'
#
loop_
_entity.id
_entity.type
_entity.pdbx_description
1 polymer ?
#
loop_
_entity_poly.entity_id
_entity_poly.type
_entity_poly.pdbx_seq_one_letter_code
_entity_poly.pdbx_strand_id
1 'polypeptide(L)'
;MPHAKPFWRYLATAALLLGAVCAWAQAPVQPVPALTGHVVDGTGTLSAEQRTALEAQLTALESSQGSQVVVLMVPTTAPEDIAAYANRVANQWKIGRRDVGDGVLVLVAKDDRKMRIEVAKALEGAIPDIAAARIIDGTLQPRFRAGDFAGGLQAAATQLGALIAREPLPEPSAPQPSQTRGQGMVSGFGWGEAAIVLVMGVLIGGPIARSMFGNAFGSLATGGAAGLGAFVLTSSVLLAGLAAIAGLLFTLMAGAGRRTTLRQGGSGIPWGGGLGGLGGLGGGGFGGGGLARRFGRRLQLGRRRQLWRGRCLRRVVAMVLSRSLRALRRLAVHRWQEGDVRKALPDEALARLSARVAASEQLHTGQIRICAEGALPWSYLQRDATARERALMLFSKLRVWDTEHNNGVLIYLLVPEHAIEIVADRGLARSVPPGEWEAVVSQLAVHLREGRYEEGLAQAVDAVSARQAAHFPRLGAGIAYANELPDAPVVR
;
A
#
# COMPACT_ATOMS: atom_id res chain seq x y z
N MET A 1 8.28 54.34 -37.35
CA MET A 1 8.21 53.71 -36.02
C MET A 1 8.57 52.24 -36.16
N PRO A 2 9.42 51.68 -35.29
CA PRO A 2 10.18 50.47 -35.58
C PRO A 2 9.30 49.22 -35.48
N HIS A 3 9.55 48.29 -36.39
CA HIS A 3 9.01 46.93 -36.39
C HIS A 3 9.27 46.26 -35.05
N ALA A 4 8.23 46.10 -34.22
CA ALA A 4 8.27 45.24 -33.05
C ALA A 4 8.56 43.81 -33.55
N LYS A 5 9.84 43.41 -33.49
CA LYS A 5 10.26 42.05 -33.84
C LYS A 5 9.43 41.08 -32.99
N PRO A 6 8.95 39.96 -33.56
CA PRO A 6 7.98 39.08 -32.92
C PRO A 6 8.60 38.35 -31.73
N PHE A 7 8.60 38.98 -30.56
CA PHE A 7 9.03 38.45 -29.26
C PHE A 7 8.43 37.07 -28.96
N TRP A 8 7.19 36.83 -29.43
CA TRP A 8 6.50 35.54 -29.37
C TRP A 8 7.20 34.39 -30.10
N ARG A 9 7.91 34.65 -31.21
CA ARG A 9 8.66 33.62 -31.91
C ARG A 9 9.86 33.14 -31.08
N TYR A 10 10.53 34.04 -30.37
CA TYR A 10 11.65 33.69 -29.49
C TYR A 10 11.20 32.93 -28.24
N LEU A 11 10.05 33.29 -27.66
CA LEU A 11 9.44 32.55 -26.55
C LEU A 11 9.02 31.14 -26.96
N ALA A 12 8.41 30.97 -28.13
CA ALA A 12 8.02 29.66 -28.63
C ALA A 12 9.25 28.76 -28.90
N THR A 13 10.31 29.31 -29.50
CA THR A 13 11.57 28.57 -29.69
C THR A 13 12.26 28.24 -28.36
N ALA A 14 12.23 29.16 -27.38
CA ALA A 14 12.79 28.91 -26.06
C ALA A 14 12.02 27.81 -25.31
N ALA A 15 10.69 27.79 -25.38
CA ALA A 15 9.86 26.74 -24.80
C ALA A 15 10.08 25.37 -25.46
N LEU A 16 10.25 25.35 -26.79
CA LEU A 16 10.52 24.12 -27.55
C LEU A 16 11.93 23.57 -27.23
N LEU A 17 12.92 24.45 -27.09
CA LEU A 17 14.27 24.10 -26.65
C LEU A 17 14.30 23.63 -25.19
N LEU A 18 13.53 24.26 -24.28
CA LEU A 18 13.40 23.77 -22.89
C LEU A 18 12.73 22.40 -22.82
N GLY A 19 11.66 22.19 -23.61
CA GLY A 19 10.99 20.89 -23.71
C GLY A 19 11.89 19.79 -24.26
N ALA A 20 12.74 20.14 -25.24
CA ALA A 20 13.77 19.23 -25.74
C ALA A 20 14.80 18.92 -24.64
N VAL A 21 15.37 19.90 -23.94
CA VAL A 21 16.34 19.65 -22.86
C VAL A 21 15.77 18.76 -21.74
N CYS A 22 14.49 18.92 -21.38
CA CYS A 22 13.83 18.04 -20.40
C CYS A 22 13.64 16.59 -20.89
N ALA A 23 13.46 16.36 -22.19
CA ALA A 23 13.34 15.01 -22.75
C ALA A 23 14.68 14.25 -22.79
N TRP A 24 15.81 14.98 -22.86
CA TRP A 24 17.16 14.38 -22.80
C TRP A 24 17.66 14.15 -21.36
N ALA A 25 16.91 14.61 -20.34
CA ALA A 25 17.31 14.46 -18.93
C ALA A 25 16.87 13.13 -18.29
N GLN A 26 16.14 12.25 -19.00
CA GLN A 26 15.86 10.91 -18.50
C GLN A 26 17.04 10.00 -18.82
N ALA A 27 17.96 9.87 -17.87
CA ALA A 27 18.99 8.85 -17.95
C ALA A 27 18.33 7.47 -18.13
N PRO A 28 18.80 6.65 -19.09
CA PRO A 28 18.22 5.33 -19.32
C PRO A 28 18.39 4.47 -18.05
N VAL A 29 17.26 4.08 -17.46
CA VAL A 29 17.25 3.14 -16.33
C VAL A 29 17.52 1.72 -16.83
N GLN A 30 18.08 0.87 -15.98
CA GLN A 30 18.42 -0.50 -16.34
C GLN A 30 17.17 -1.30 -16.77
N PRO A 31 17.20 -2.09 -17.84
CA PRO A 31 16.05 -2.92 -18.23
C PRO A 31 15.80 -4.01 -17.19
N VAL A 32 14.53 -4.35 -16.95
CA VAL A 32 14.17 -5.51 -16.13
C VAL A 32 14.32 -6.76 -17.01
N PRO A 33 15.14 -7.75 -16.61
CA PRO A 33 15.30 -8.99 -17.38
C PRO A 33 13.99 -9.79 -17.39
N ALA A 34 13.84 -10.67 -18.38
CA ALA A 34 12.72 -11.61 -18.41
C ALA A 34 12.85 -12.64 -17.27
N LEU A 35 11.74 -12.95 -16.61
CA LEU A 35 11.68 -14.01 -15.61
C LEU A 35 11.73 -15.37 -16.31
N THR A 36 12.91 -16.01 -16.34
CA THR A 36 13.12 -17.31 -16.99
C THR A 36 13.02 -18.52 -16.04
N GLY A 37 12.96 -18.27 -14.73
CA GLY A 37 12.97 -19.27 -13.66
C GLY A 37 13.16 -18.61 -12.31
N HIS A 38 13.38 -19.40 -11.26
CA HIS A 38 13.68 -18.89 -9.92
C HIS A 38 15.06 -18.24 -9.84
N VAL A 39 16.01 -18.62 -10.70
CA VAL A 39 17.35 -18.05 -10.74
C VAL A 39 17.60 -17.38 -12.10
N VAL A 40 17.70 -16.04 -12.06
CA VAL A 40 18.07 -15.20 -13.20
C VAL A 40 19.44 -14.58 -12.90
N ASP A 41 20.50 -15.13 -13.50
CA ASP A 41 21.86 -14.60 -13.39
C ASP A 41 22.28 -13.90 -14.70
N GLY A 42 22.22 -12.57 -14.70
CA GLY A 42 22.70 -11.72 -15.81
C GLY A 42 24.20 -11.40 -15.75
N THR A 43 24.91 -11.93 -14.76
CA THR A 43 26.35 -11.66 -14.53
C THR A 43 27.26 -12.81 -14.97
N GLY A 44 26.72 -14.02 -15.13
CA GLY A 44 27.50 -15.21 -15.41
C GLY A 44 28.42 -15.61 -14.24
N THR A 45 28.03 -15.28 -13.01
CA THR A 45 28.82 -15.57 -11.80
C THR A 45 28.60 -17.00 -11.32
N LEU A 46 27.41 -17.56 -11.54
CA LEU A 46 27.07 -18.93 -11.14
C LEU A 46 27.43 -19.91 -12.26
N SER A 47 28.07 -21.04 -11.90
CA SER A 47 28.23 -22.16 -12.82
C SER A 47 26.88 -22.78 -13.18
N ALA A 48 26.83 -23.55 -14.27
CA ALA A 48 25.61 -24.27 -14.66
C ALA A 48 25.13 -25.22 -13.54
N GLU A 49 26.04 -25.95 -12.89
CA GLU A 49 25.67 -26.85 -11.78
C GLU A 49 25.14 -26.06 -10.57
N GLN A 50 25.80 -24.95 -10.23
CA GLN A 50 25.38 -24.10 -9.11
C GLN A 50 24.00 -23.49 -9.34
N ARG A 51 23.74 -23.01 -10.55
CA ARG A 51 22.43 -22.48 -10.94
C ARG A 51 21.35 -23.56 -10.85
N THR A 52 21.60 -24.76 -11.39
CA THR A 52 20.64 -25.87 -11.34
C THR A 52 20.37 -26.32 -9.90
N ALA A 53 21.40 -26.39 -9.05
CA ALA A 53 21.23 -26.75 -7.65
C ALA A 53 20.37 -25.72 -6.88
N LEU A 54 20.63 -24.43 -7.09
CA LEU A 54 19.85 -23.35 -6.48
C LEU A 54 18.41 -23.33 -7.01
N GLU A 55 18.21 -23.50 -8.32
CA GLU A 55 16.88 -23.60 -8.92
C GLU A 55 16.07 -24.75 -8.32
N ALA A 56 16.68 -25.94 -8.16
CA ALA A 56 16.04 -27.09 -7.54
C ALA A 56 15.65 -26.83 -6.08
N GLN A 57 16.51 -26.14 -5.32
CA GLN A 57 16.22 -25.77 -3.93
C GLN A 57 15.03 -24.80 -3.84
N LEU A 58 14.99 -23.76 -4.69
CA LEU A 58 13.90 -22.79 -4.72
C LEU A 58 12.58 -23.42 -5.18
N THR A 59 12.64 -24.33 -6.15
CA THR A 59 11.48 -25.12 -6.61
C THR A 59 10.93 -26.02 -5.50
N ALA A 60 11.80 -26.63 -4.69
CA ALA A 60 11.39 -27.45 -3.55
C ALA A 60 10.75 -26.61 -2.44
N LEU A 61 11.23 -25.39 -2.22
CA LEU A 61 10.63 -24.43 -1.29
C LEU A 61 9.22 -24.04 -1.76
N GLU A 62 9.05 -23.68 -3.03
CA GLU A 62 7.74 -23.36 -3.61
C GLU A 62 6.78 -24.55 -3.52
N SER A 63 7.25 -25.77 -3.81
CA SER A 63 6.42 -26.98 -3.76
C SER A 63 5.97 -27.36 -2.35
N SER A 64 6.80 -27.08 -1.34
CA SER A 64 6.53 -27.45 0.06
C SER A 64 5.77 -26.37 0.83
N GLN A 65 6.03 -25.09 0.55
CA GLN A 65 5.51 -23.95 1.33
C GLN A 65 4.59 -23.04 0.51
N GLY A 66 4.54 -23.19 -0.81
CA GLY A 66 3.71 -22.40 -1.72
C GLY A 66 4.28 -21.02 -2.04
N SER A 67 5.23 -20.54 -1.24
CA SER A 67 5.88 -19.24 -1.41
C SER A 67 6.94 -19.29 -2.50
N GLN A 68 6.94 -18.27 -3.35
CA GLN A 68 7.86 -18.19 -4.49
C GLN A 68 9.06 -17.32 -4.13
N VAL A 69 10.26 -17.92 -4.07
CA VAL A 69 11.51 -17.20 -3.82
C VAL A 69 12.33 -17.14 -5.10
N VAL A 70 12.62 -15.93 -5.58
CA VAL A 70 13.35 -15.68 -6.84
C VAL A 70 14.64 -14.93 -6.56
N VAL A 71 15.72 -15.33 -7.21
CA VAL A 71 17.04 -14.70 -7.17
C VAL A 71 17.32 -14.01 -8.50
N LEU A 72 17.66 -12.72 -8.43
CA LEU A 72 18.12 -11.92 -9.57
C LEU A 72 19.53 -11.39 -9.30
N MET A 73 20.49 -11.76 -10.14
CA MET A 73 21.82 -11.17 -10.17
C MET A 73 21.97 -10.28 -11.40
N VAL A 74 22.36 -9.03 -11.17
CA VAL A 74 22.66 -8.04 -12.23
C VAL A 74 24.04 -7.42 -11.99
N PRO A 75 24.74 -6.97 -13.04
CA PRO A 75 26.02 -6.28 -12.87
C PRO A 75 25.87 -5.02 -12.02
N THR A 76 24.96 -4.13 -12.41
CA THR A 76 24.70 -2.85 -11.72
C THR A 76 23.22 -2.50 -11.78
N THR A 77 22.78 -1.69 -10.82
CA THR A 77 21.46 -1.03 -10.82
C THR A 77 21.54 0.44 -11.20
N ALA A 78 22.75 1.01 -11.29
CA ALA A 78 22.96 2.40 -11.62
C ALA A 78 22.39 2.77 -13.02
N PRO A 79 21.80 3.96 -13.18
CA PRO A 79 21.73 5.06 -12.21
C PRO A 79 20.59 4.93 -11.17
N GLU A 80 19.79 3.87 -11.23
CA GLU A 80 18.66 3.64 -10.33
C GLU A 80 19.15 3.13 -8.96
N ASP A 81 18.49 3.56 -7.88
CA ASP A 81 18.75 2.97 -6.55
C ASP A 81 18.26 1.52 -6.51
N ILE A 82 19.00 0.64 -5.84
CA ILE A 82 18.67 -0.79 -5.76
C ILE A 82 17.26 -1.03 -5.18
N ALA A 83 16.76 -0.17 -4.29
CA ALA A 83 15.41 -0.29 -3.76
C ALA A 83 14.35 0.07 -4.81
N ALA A 84 14.58 1.10 -5.62
CA ALA A 84 13.68 1.44 -6.72
C ALA A 84 13.69 0.33 -7.79
N TYR A 85 14.88 -0.15 -8.16
CA TYR A 85 15.03 -1.23 -9.13
C TYR A 85 14.36 -2.53 -8.66
N ALA A 86 14.61 -2.96 -7.41
CA ALA A 86 13.98 -4.16 -6.83
C ALA A 86 12.45 -4.08 -6.84
N ASN A 87 11.89 -2.93 -6.43
CA ASN A 87 10.45 -2.70 -6.46
C ASN A 87 9.89 -2.80 -7.89
N ARG A 88 10.57 -2.21 -8.87
CA ARG A 88 10.16 -2.27 -10.27
C ARG A 88 10.19 -3.70 -10.81
N VAL A 89 11.25 -4.45 -10.53
CA VAL A 89 11.37 -5.88 -10.87
C VAL A 89 10.24 -6.67 -10.24
N ALA A 90 10.03 -6.55 -8.92
CA ALA A 90 8.99 -7.28 -8.20
C ALA A 90 7.59 -6.99 -8.75
N ASN A 91 7.28 -5.72 -9.04
CA ASN A 91 6.01 -5.30 -9.63
C ASN A 91 5.80 -5.83 -11.05
N GLN A 92 6.86 -5.88 -11.85
CA GLN A 92 6.79 -6.38 -13.23
C GLN A 92 6.67 -7.91 -13.27
N TRP A 93 7.43 -8.61 -12.43
CA TRP A 93 7.44 -10.07 -12.36
C TRP A 93 6.24 -10.64 -11.61
N LYS A 94 5.60 -9.85 -10.74
CA LYS A 94 4.45 -10.26 -9.93
C LYS A 94 4.71 -11.59 -9.21
N ILE A 95 5.84 -11.64 -8.50
CA ILE A 95 6.34 -12.83 -7.81
C ILE A 95 5.36 -13.24 -6.71
N GLY A 96 5.08 -14.54 -6.59
CA GLY A 96 4.15 -15.11 -5.63
C GLY A 96 2.75 -15.36 -6.20
N ARG A 97 1.92 -16.08 -5.44
CA ARG A 97 0.56 -16.45 -5.86
C ARG A 97 -0.33 -15.21 -5.86
N ARG A 98 -1.11 -15.00 -6.94
CA ARG A 98 -1.93 -13.77 -7.13
C ARG A 98 -2.87 -13.47 -5.96
N ASP A 99 -3.47 -14.49 -5.36
CA ASP A 99 -4.47 -14.34 -4.30
C ASP A 99 -3.86 -14.35 -2.88
N VAL A 100 -2.58 -14.70 -2.75
CA VAL A 100 -1.88 -14.81 -1.46
C VAL A 100 -0.87 -13.68 -1.29
N GLY A 101 -0.02 -13.43 -2.30
CA GLY A 101 1.03 -12.42 -2.22
C GLY A 101 2.21 -12.86 -1.37
N ASP A 102 2.71 -14.08 -1.61
CA ASP A 102 3.78 -14.77 -0.88
C ASP A 102 5.07 -14.91 -1.70
N GLY A 103 5.44 -13.84 -2.41
CA GLY A 103 6.67 -13.75 -3.20
C GLY A 103 7.83 -13.11 -2.42
N VAL A 104 9.06 -13.57 -2.70
CA VAL A 104 10.31 -12.96 -2.22
C VAL A 104 11.28 -12.81 -3.38
N LEU A 105 11.86 -11.61 -3.54
CA LEU A 105 12.92 -11.33 -4.50
C LEU A 105 14.24 -11.09 -3.76
N VAL A 106 15.26 -11.89 -4.02
CA VAL A 106 16.64 -11.65 -3.61
C VAL A 106 17.39 -11.03 -4.80
N LEU A 107 17.66 -9.72 -4.72
CA LEU A 107 18.38 -8.96 -5.74
C LEU A 107 19.84 -8.76 -5.33
N VAL A 108 20.76 -9.04 -6.24
CA VAL A 108 22.20 -8.80 -6.08
C VAL A 108 22.70 -7.93 -7.24
N ALA A 109 23.14 -6.72 -6.92
CA ALA A 109 23.86 -5.83 -7.83
C ALA A 109 25.36 -6.02 -7.59
N LYS A 110 25.96 -6.92 -8.38
CA LYS A 110 27.29 -7.48 -8.10
C LYS A 110 28.39 -6.42 -8.10
N ASP A 111 28.44 -5.58 -9.12
CA ASP A 111 29.49 -4.56 -9.28
C ASP A 111 29.27 -3.38 -8.32
N ASP A 112 28.00 -3.10 -7.98
CA ASP A 112 27.63 -2.11 -6.96
C ASP A 112 27.93 -2.61 -5.53
N ARG A 113 28.17 -3.92 -5.37
CA ARG A 113 28.28 -4.62 -4.07
C ARG A 113 27.08 -4.35 -3.15
N LYS A 114 25.90 -4.22 -3.75
CA LYS A 114 24.63 -3.97 -3.04
C LYS A 114 23.71 -5.16 -3.21
N MET A 115 22.95 -5.45 -2.17
CA MET A 115 21.96 -6.52 -2.17
C MET A 115 20.68 -5.98 -1.56
N ARG A 116 19.55 -6.55 -1.99
CA ARG A 116 18.24 -6.24 -1.42
C ARG A 116 17.36 -7.47 -1.44
N ILE A 117 16.54 -7.62 -0.41
CA ILE A 117 15.46 -8.61 -0.38
C ILE A 117 14.15 -7.82 -0.37
N GLU A 118 13.30 -8.05 -1.37
CA GLU A 118 11.95 -7.50 -1.45
C GLU A 118 10.95 -8.60 -1.09
N VAL A 119 10.03 -8.30 -0.18
CA VAL A 119 9.11 -9.28 0.39
C VAL A 119 7.68 -8.81 0.12
N ALA A 120 6.84 -9.71 -0.40
CA ALA A 120 5.43 -9.42 -0.61
C ALA A 120 4.65 -9.42 0.71
N LYS A 121 3.51 -8.72 0.71
CA LYS A 121 2.75 -8.39 1.93
C LYS A 121 2.43 -9.58 2.86
N ALA A 122 2.13 -10.76 2.32
CA ALA A 122 1.79 -11.92 3.16
C ALA A 122 3.00 -12.46 3.95
N LEU A 123 4.21 -12.15 3.50
CA LEU A 123 5.45 -12.58 4.12
C LEU A 123 6.14 -11.48 4.94
N GLU A 124 5.58 -10.25 5.02
CA GLU A 124 6.16 -9.17 5.82
C GLU A 124 6.23 -9.50 7.33
N GLY A 125 5.28 -10.31 7.83
CA GLY A 125 5.30 -10.80 9.21
C GLY A 125 6.40 -11.85 9.45
N ALA A 126 6.57 -12.77 8.50
CA ALA A 126 7.54 -13.86 8.56
C ALA A 126 8.98 -13.39 8.30
N ILE A 127 9.15 -12.51 7.32
CA ILE A 127 10.41 -11.92 6.88
C ILE A 127 10.28 -10.39 7.00
N PRO A 128 10.34 -9.84 8.22
CA PRO A 128 10.42 -8.40 8.41
C PRO A 128 11.77 -7.86 7.91
N ASP A 129 11.86 -6.54 7.67
CA ASP A 129 13.07 -5.86 7.19
C ASP A 129 14.35 -6.24 7.98
N ILE A 130 14.21 -6.44 9.29
CA ILE A 130 15.30 -6.87 10.20
C ILE A 130 15.78 -8.29 9.91
N ALA A 131 14.88 -9.20 9.56
CA ALA A 131 15.26 -10.55 9.18
C ALA A 131 15.95 -10.55 7.81
N ALA A 132 15.43 -9.78 6.85
CA ALA A 132 16.04 -9.60 5.54
C ALA A 132 17.45 -9.01 5.64
N ALA A 133 17.64 -7.92 6.39
CA ALA A 133 18.96 -7.32 6.59
C ALA A 133 19.93 -8.27 7.28
N ARG A 134 19.46 -9.06 8.25
CA ARG A 134 20.28 -10.08 8.92
C ARG A 134 20.77 -11.18 7.98
N ILE A 135 19.92 -11.62 7.05
CA ILE A 135 20.32 -12.57 6.00
C ILE A 135 21.37 -11.95 5.08
N ILE A 136 21.18 -10.68 4.68
CA ILE A 136 22.13 -9.97 3.84
C ILE A 136 23.49 -9.84 4.53
N ASP A 137 23.51 -9.30 5.74
CA ASP A 137 24.75 -8.94 6.43
C ASP A 137 25.45 -10.15 7.05
N GLY A 138 24.69 -11.12 7.58
CA GLY A 138 25.22 -12.30 8.28
C GLY A 138 25.46 -13.51 7.38
N THR A 139 24.79 -13.61 6.23
CA THR A 139 24.87 -14.80 5.36
C THR A 139 25.41 -14.46 3.98
N LEU A 140 24.81 -13.50 3.26
CA LEU A 140 25.20 -13.17 1.90
C LEU A 140 26.54 -12.45 1.85
N GLN A 141 26.67 -11.34 2.58
CA GLN A 141 27.84 -10.47 2.58
C GLN A 141 29.16 -11.19 2.90
N PRO A 142 29.30 -11.98 3.99
CA PRO A 142 30.57 -12.64 4.30
C PRO A 142 30.94 -13.68 3.24
N ARG A 143 29.98 -14.43 2.71
CA ARG A 143 30.24 -15.44 1.66
C ARG A 143 30.60 -14.80 0.33
N PHE A 144 29.91 -13.72 -0.06
CA PHE A 144 30.24 -12.98 -1.28
C PHE A 144 31.62 -12.32 -1.19
N ARG A 145 32.04 -11.86 0.00
CA ARG A 145 33.41 -11.40 0.25
C ARG A 145 34.45 -12.51 0.06
N ALA A 146 34.10 -13.75 0.40
CA ALA A 146 34.94 -14.93 0.17
C ALA A 146 34.85 -15.48 -1.28
N GLY A 147 34.03 -14.87 -2.16
CA GLY A 147 33.79 -15.34 -3.52
C GLY A 147 32.78 -16.49 -3.65
N ASP A 148 32.20 -16.95 -2.54
CA ASP A 148 31.18 -18.01 -2.50
C ASP A 148 29.77 -17.45 -2.76
N PHE A 149 29.48 -17.09 -4.00
CA PHE A 149 28.15 -16.57 -4.38
C PHE A 149 27.07 -17.65 -4.31
N ALA A 150 27.35 -18.84 -4.86
CA ALA A 150 26.39 -19.94 -4.89
C ALA A 150 26.02 -20.40 -3.47
N GLY A 151 27.00 -20.65 -2.62
CA GLY A 151 26.75 -21.05 -1.23
C GLY A 151 26.09 -19.93 -0.42
N GLY A 152 26.40 -18.66 -0.71
CA GLY A 152 25.70 -17.50 -0.14
C GLY A 152 24.19 -17.53 -0.43
N LEU A 153 23.84 -17.70 -1.70
CA LEU A 153 22.45 -17.73 -2.15
C LEU A 153 21.70 -18.97 -1.63
N GLN A 154 22.34 -20.15 -1.64
CA GLN A 154 21.76 -21.38 -1.10
C GLN A 154 21.50 -21.29 0.40
N ALA A 155 22.44 -20.71 1.17
CA ALA A 155 22.28 -20.50 2.60
C ALA A 155 21.18 -19.48 2.91
N ALA A 156 21.09 -18.40 2.12
CA ALA A 156 19.99 -17.43 2.22
C ALA A 156 18.64 -18.07 1.91
N ALA A 157 18.53 -18.90 0.86
CA ALA A 157 17.32 -19.64 0.52
C ALA A 157 16.86 -20.57 1.65
N THR A 158 17.79 -21.26 2.31
CA THR A 158 17.48 -22.08 3.50
C THR A 158 16.95 -21.24 4.66
N GLN A 159 17.57 -20.09 4.95
CA GLN A 159 17.09 -19.20 6.03
C GLN A 159 15.73 -18.60 5.72
N LEU A 160 15.49 -18.18 4.47
CA LEU A 160 14.19 -17.68 4.02
C LEU A 160 13.12 -18.76 4.14
N GLY A 161 13.39 -19.99 3.69
CA GLY A 161 12.46 -21.11 3.84
C GLY A 161 12.15 -21.45 5.29
N ALA A 162 13.11 -21.30 6.21
CA ALA A 162 12.88 -21.50 7.64
C ALA A 162 12.02 -20.39 8.28
N LEU A 163 12.09 -19.16 7.77
CA LEU A 163 11.23 -18.06 8.20
C LEU A 163 9.81 -18.22 7.67
N ILE A 164 9.68 -18.54 6.37
CA ILE A 164 8.38 -18.77 5.71
C ILE A 164 7.65 -19.94 6.37
N ALA A 165 8.34 -21.03 6.71
CA ALA A 165 7.74 -22.19 7.38
C ALA A 165 7.08 -21.89 8.74
N ARG A 166 7.41 -20.75 9.37
CA ARG A 166 6.81 -20.34 10.66
C ARG A 166 5.52 -19.56 10.49
N GLU A 167 5.16 -19.19 9.26
CA GLU A 167 3.95 -18.44 8.95
C GLU A 167 2.84 -19.38 8.48
N PRO A 168 1.60 -19.27 9.01
CA PRO A 168 0.48 -20.08 8.58
C PRO A 168 -0.03 -19.60 7.21
N LEU A 169 0.60 -20.05 6.13
CA LEU A 169 0.18 -19.77 4.77
C LEU A 169 -0.80 -20.84 4.25
N PRO A 170 -1.71 -20.48 3.32
CA PRO A 170 -2.58 -21.45 2.67
C PRO A 170 -1.73 -22.51 1.94
N GLU A 171 -2.07 -23.78 2.14
CA GLU A 171 -1.35 -24.91 1.55
C GLU A 171 -1.22 -24.76 0.01
N PRO A 172 -0.11 -25.23 -0.58
CA PRO A 172 0.03 -25.29 -2.03
C PRO A 172 -1.14 -26.07 -2.64
N SER A 173 -1.90 -25.44 -3.53
CA SER A 173 -2.96 -26.15 -4.25
C SER A 173 -2.30 -27.19 -5.17
N ALA A 174 -2.55 -28.48 -4.93
CA ALA A 174 -2.05 -29.55 -5.79
C ALA A 174 -2.43 -29.28 -7.27
N PRO A 175 -1.60 -29.69 -8.26
CA PRO A 175 -1.95 -29.58 -9.66
C PRO A 175 -3.21 -30.42 -9.89
N GLN A 176 -4.37 -29.79 -9.93
CA GLN A 176 -5.58 -30.45 -10.39
C GLN A 176 -5.37 -30.70 -11.88
N PRO A 177 -5.49 -31.95 -12.37
CA PRO A 177 -5.48 -32.20 -13.79
C PRO A 177 -6.68 -31.46 -14.37
N SER A 178 -6.41 -30.30 -14.97
CA SER A 178 -7.39 -29.51 -15.68
C SER A 178 -7.90 -30.39 -16.81
N GLN A 179 -9.09 -30.96 -16.64
CA GLN A 179 -9.79 -31.60 -17.72
C GLN A 179 -9.91 -30.58 -18.84
N THR A 180 -9.25 -30.91 -19.94
CA THR A 180 -9.21 -30.18 -21.18
C THR A 180 -10.63 -29.97 -21.69
N ARG A 181 -11.23 -28.83 -21.35
CA ARG A 181 -12.26 -28.21 -22.20
C ARG A 181 -11.65 -26.94 -22.75
N GLY A 182 -11.17 -27.06 -23.98
CA GLY A 182 -10.45 -26.02 -24.68
C GLY A 182 -11.22 -24.71 -24.69
N GLN A 183 -10.55 -23.66 -24.23
CA GLN A 183 -10.64 -22.27 -24.67
C GLN A 183 -9.71 -21.44 -23.77
N GLY A 184 -8.40 -21.65 -23.95
CA GLY A 184 -7.40 -20.66 -23.54
C GLY A 184 -7.16 -19.73 -24.71
N MET A 185 -7.41 -18.42 -24.52
CA MET A 185 -6.50 -17.31 -24.89
C MET A 185 -7.21 -15.95 -24.78
N VAL A 186 -7.51 -15.44 -23.57
CA VAL A 186 -7.49 -14.00 -23.15
C VAL A 186 -8.14 -13.86 -21.77
N SER A 187 -7.35 -13.97 -20.70
CA SER A 187 -7.78 -13.61 -19.34
C SER A 187 -7.24 -12.23 -18.98
N GLY A 188 -8.05 -11.21 -19.20
CA GLY A 188 -7.71 -9.82 -18.89
C GLY A 188 -8.87 -8.81 -18.95
N PHE A 189 -10.12 -9.25 -18.83
CA PHE A 189 -11.27 -8.44 -18.43
C PHE A 189 -12.42 -9.40 -18.07
N GLY A 190 -12.87 -9.44 -16.82
CA GLY A 190 -13.95 -10.34 -16.45
C GLY A 190 -15.26 -9.94 -17.13
N TRP A 191 -16.06 -10.90 -17.63
CA TRP A 191 -17.39 -10.63 -18.19
C TRP A 191 -18.28 -9.79 -17.27
N GLY A 192 -18.10 -9.93 -15.95
CA GLY A 192 -18.78 -9.12 -14.94
C GLY A 192 -18.30 -7.66 -14.89
N GLU A 193 -17.01 -7.40 -15.09
CA GLU A 193 -16.41 -6.06 -15.08
C GLU A 193 -16.76 -5.30 -16.38
N ALA A 194 -16.76 -6.00 -17.52
CA ALA A 194 -17.27 -5.51 -18.81
C ALA A 194 -18.71 -5.02 -18.70
N ALA A 195 -19.58 -5.83 -18.09
CA ALA A 195 -20.98 -5.50 -17.92
C ALA A 195 -21.17 -4.28 -17.01
N ILE A 196 -20.39 -4.16 -15.94
CA ILE A 196 -20.49 -3.02 -15.00
C ILE A 196 -20.07 -1.71 -15.67
N VAL A 197 -18.96 -1.68 -16.40
CA VAL A 197 -18.49 -0.47 -17.09
C VAL A 197 -19.49 -0.04 -18.17
N LEU A 198 -20.04 -1.00 -18.94
CA LEU A 198 -21.03 -0.71 -19.97
C LEU A 198 -22.34 -0.18 -19.37
N VAL A 199 -22.83 -0.80 -18.29
CA VAL A 199 -24.06 -0.35 -17.60
C VAL A 199 -23.87 1.01 -16.93
N MET A 200 -22.72 1.28 -16.32
CA MET A 200 -22.40 2.60 -15.75
C MET A 200 -22.25 3.67 -16.82
N GLY A 201 -21.62 3.35 -17.95
CA GLY A 201 -21.51 4.26 -19.10
C GLY A 201 -22.88 4.65 -19.66
N VAL A 202 -23.83 3.71 -19.74
CA VAL A 202 -25.21 3.97 -20.19
C VAL A 202 -26.00 4.78 -19.15
N LEU A 203 -25.85 4.49 -17.86
CA LEU A 203 -26.56 5.19 -16.78
C LEU A 203 -26.09 6.64 -16.57
N ILE A 204 -24.79 6.91 -16.74
CA ILE A 204 -24.20 8.24 -16.55
C ILE A 204 -24.19 9.03 -17.86
N GLY A 205 -23.83 8.38 -18.98
CA GLY A 205 -23.75 9.02 -20.30
C GLY A 205 -25.13 9.31 -20.91
N GLY A 206 -26.13 8.47 -20.65
CA GLY A 206 -27.48 8.63 -21.22
C GLY A 206 -28.17 9.96 -20.87
N PRO A 207 -28.17 10.41 -19.60
CA PRO A 207 -28.70 11.72 -19.21
C PRO A 207 -27.94 12.91 -19.82
N ILE A 208 -26.61 12.82 -19.95
CA ILE A 208 -25.75 13.89 -20.49
C ILE A 208 -25.91 14.02 -22.00
N ALA A 209 -25.92 12.90 -22.74
CA ALA A 209 -26.15 12.89 -24.18
C ALA A 209 -27.54 13.47 -24.53
N ARG A 210 -28.53 13.29 -23.65
CA ARG A 210 -29.86 13.89 -23.81
C ARG A 210 -29.93 15.36 -23.49
N SER A 211 -29.21 15.83 -22.47
CA SER A 211 -29.17 17.27 -22.18
C SER A 211 -28.51 18.06 -23.31
N MET A 212 -27.66 17.41 -24.11
CA MET A 212 -26.98 18.05 -25.25
C MET A 212 -27.74 17.91 -26.57
N PHE A 213 -28.34 16.74 -26.88
CA PHE A 213 -28.86 16.45 -28.23
C PHE A 213 -30.38 16.13 -28.26
N GLY A 214 -31.07 16.23 -27.13
CA GLY A 214 -32.52 15.96 -27.04
C GLY A 214 -32.87 14.47 -26.97
N ASN A 215 -34.14 14.17 -26.71
CA ASN A 215 -34.58 12.83 -26.32
C ASN A 215 -34.42 11.75 -27.39
N ALA A 216 -34.59 12.10 -28.68
CA ALA A 216 -34.53 11.16 -29.79
C ALA A 216 -33.09 10.87 -30.25
N PHE A 217 -32.29 11.91 -30.47
CA PHE A 217 -30.89 11.76 -30.88
C PHE A 217 -30.00 11.29 -29.72
N GLY A 218 -30.27 11.73 -28.49
CA GLY A 218 -29.52 11.28 -27.30
C GLY A 218 -29.70 9.79 -27.00
N SER A 219 -30.90 9.22 -27.22
CA SER A 219 -31.11 7.77 -27.06
C SER A 219 -30.42 6.95 -28.15
N LEU A 220 -30.42 7.46 -29.40
CA LEU A 220 -29.73 6.80 -30.50
C LEU A 220 -28.21 6.82 -30.31
N ALA A 221 -27.65 7.96 -29.88
CA ALA A 221 -26.23 8.10 -29.58
C ALA A 221 -25.79 7.19 -28.41
N THR A 222 -26.62 7.08 -27.36
CA THR A 222 -26.31 6.21 -26.21
C THR A 222 -26.37 4.74 -26.57
N GLY A 223 -27.38 4.32 -27.36
CA GLY A 223 -27.45 2.96 -27.91
C GLY A 223 -26.25 2.66 -28.82
N GLY A 224 -25.90 3.57 -29.73
CA GLY A 224 -24.75 3.43 -30.61
C GLY A 224 -23.43 3.28 -29.84
N ALA A 225 -23.19 4.12 -28.83
CA ALA A 225 -22.00 4.03 -28.00
C ALA A 225 -21.93 2.74 -27.17
N ALA A 226 -23.07 2.28 -26.62
CA ALA A 226 -23.15 1.01 -25.90
C ALA A 226 -22.85 -0.18 -26.81
N GLY A 227 -23.39 -0.18 -28.03
CA GLY A 227 -23.11 -1.20 -29.04
C GLY A 227 -21.66 -1.21 -29.50
N LEU A 228 -21.10 -0.03 -29.79
CA LEU A 228 -19.70 0.10 -30.22
C LEU A 228 -18.75 -0.35 -29.10
N GLY A 229 -19.02 0.04 -27.86
CA GLY A 229 -18.24 -0.40 -26.70
C GLY A 229 -18.29 -1.92 -26.52
N ALA A 230 -19.48 -2.53 -26.63
CA ALA A 230 -19.63 -3.98 -26.58
C ALA A 230 -18.90 -4.68 -27.75
N PHE A 231 -18.94 -4.12 -28.96
CA PHE A 231 -18.22 -4.66 -30.11
C PHE A 231 -16.71 -4.62 -29.91
N VAL A 232 -16.16 -3.48 -29.49
CA VAL A 232 -14.71 -3.32 -29.25
C VAL A 232 -14.23 -4.27 -28.14
N LEU A 233 -15.05 -4.50 -27.11
CA LEU A 233 -14.67 -5.35 -25.99
C LEU A 233 -14.80 -6.85 -26.28
N THR A 234 -15.81 -7.26 -27.06
CA THR A 234 -16.18 -8.68 -27.23
C THR A 234 -15.93 -9.22 -28.64
N SER A 235 -15.64 -8.36 -29.61
CA SER A 235 -15.54 -8.66 -31.05
C SER A 235 -16.77 -9.40 -31.62
N SER A 236 -17.92 -9.36 -30.93
CA SER A 236 -19.14 -10.06 -31.32
C SER A 236 -20.20 -9.08 -31.80
N VAL A 237 -20.61 -9.24 -33.07
CA VAL A 237 -21.67 -8.41 -33.70
C VAL A 237 -23.03 -8.63 -33.02
N LEU A 238 -23.28 -9.85 -32.54
CA LEU A 238 -24.54 -10.23 -31.90
C LEU A 238 -24.69 -9.54 -30.53
N LEU A 239 -23.64 -9.53 -29.71
CA LEU A 239 -23.61 -8.85 -28.41
C LEU A 239 -23.63 -7.33 -28.57
N ALA A 240 -22.94 -6.80 -29.57
CA ALA A 240 -22.99 -5.38 -29.92
C ALA A 240 -24.41 -4.92 -30.29
N GLY A 241 -25.12 -5.70 -31.10
CA GLY A 241 -26.52 -5.44 -31.45
C GLY A 241 -27.44 -5.44 -30.23
N LEU A 242 -27.31 -6.44 -29.35
CA LEU A 242 -28.11 -6.52 -28.12
C LEU A 242 -27.83 -5.35 -27.16
N ALA A 243 -26.56 -4.97 -26.98
CA ALA A 243 -26.17 -3.83 -26.14
C ALA A 243 -26.69 -2.50 -26.70
N ALA A 244 -26.67 -2.33 -28.03
CA ALA A 244 -27.20 -1.13 -28.68
C ALA A 244 -28.71 -0.99 -28.48
N ILE A 245 -29.46 -2.08 -28.69
CA ILE A 245 -30.91 -2.12 -28.49
C ILE A 245 -31.25 -1.89 -27.02
N ALA A 246 -30.53 -2.53 -26.09
CA ALA A 246 -30.75 -2.36 -24.66
C ALA A 246 -30.50 -0.91 -24.19
N GLY A 247 -29.39 -0.29 -24.63
CA GLY A 247 -29.09 1.11 -24.33
C GLY A 247 -30.13 2.09 -24.90
N LEU A 248 -30.59 1.84 -26.13
CA LEU A 248 -31.65 2.61 -26.78
C LEU A 248 -32.99 2.49 -26.03
N LEU A 249 -33.42 1.26 -25.70
CA LEU A 249 -34.69 1.01 -25.02
C LEU A 249 -34.67 1.53 -23.58
N PHE A 250 -33.59 1.29 -22.83
CA PHE A 250 -33.44 1.77 -21.46
C PHE A 250 -33.54 3.29 -21.41
N THR A 251 -32.84 3.97 -22.32
CA THR A 251 -32.92 5.41 -22.40
C THR A 251 -34.35 5.82 -22.78
N LEU A 252 -34.95 5.31 -23.86
CA LEU A 252 -36.32 5.68 -24.28
C LEU A 252 -37.36 5.52 -23.17
N MET A 253 -37.30 4.41 -22.42
CA MET A 253 -38.17 4.15 -21.27
C MET A 253 -37.94 5.12 -20.11
N ALA A 254 -36.68 5.45 -19.80
CA ALA A 254 -36.34 6.43 -18.77
C ALA A 254 -36.75 7.87 -19.13
N GLY A 255 -36.91 8.18 -20.43
CA GLY A 255 -37.33 9.49 -20.94
C GLY A 255 -38.85 9.71 -20.97
N ALA A 256 -39.65 8.63 -20.97
CA ALA A 256 -41.12 8.71 -21.05
C ALA A 256 -41.78 9.18 -19.75
N GLY A 257 -41.08 9.12 -18.61
CA GLY A 257 -41.62 9.45 -17.28
C GLY A 257 -41.52 10.92 -16.84
N ARG A 258 -41.02 11.84 -17.68
CA ARG A 258 -40.93 13.27 -17.36
C ARG A 258 -41.51 14.12 -18.48
N ARG A 259 -42.84 14.16 -18.59
CA ARG A 259 -43.53 15.31 -19.20
C ARG A 259 -43.78 16.36 -18.13
N THR A 260 -42.96 17.39 -18.21
CA THR A 260 -43.16 18.73 -17.65
C THR A 260 -44.52 19.29 -18.07
N THR A 261 -45.42 19.57 -17.13
CA THR A 261 -46.49 20.55 -17.32
C THR A 261 -46.02 21.88 -16.74
N LEU A 262 -45.64 22.80 -17.62
CA LEU A 262 -45.49 24.23 -17.31
C LEU A 262 -46.57 24.96 -18.10
N ARG A 263 -47.65 25.40 -17.43
CA ARG A 263 -48.43 26.57 -17.86
C ARG A 263 -49.25 27.15 -16.70
N GLN A 264 -48.76 28.28 -16.20
CA GLN A 264 -49.49 29.54 -16.00
C GLN A 264 -50.83 29.52 -15.23
N GLY A 265 -50.80 30.14 -14.04
CA GLY A 265 -51.83 31.10 -13.60
C GLY A 265 -53.02 30.56 -12.80
N GLY A 266 -53.14 31.06 -11.57
CA GLY A 266 -54.40 31.60 -11.03
C GLY A 266 -55.48 30.61 -10.57
N SER A 267 -55.63 30.52 -9.25
CA SER A 267 -56.90 30.46 -8.49
C SER A 267 -58.19 30.07 -9.22
N GLY A 268 -58.85 28.99 -8.77
CA GLY A 268 -60.27 28.76 -9.02
C GLY A 268 -60.70 27.30 -9.06
N ILE A 269 -61.15 26.77 -7.92
CA ILE A 269 -62.22 25.74 -7.84
C ILE A 269 -63.50 26.42 -8.40
N PRO A 270 -64.48 25.82 -9.13
CA PRO A 270 -65.17 24.55 -8.84
C PRO A 270 -65.74 23.71 -10.02
N TRP A 271 -66.23 22.51 -9.63
CA TRP A 271 -67.46 21.84 -10.09
C TRP A 271 -67.56 21.20 -11.50
N GLY A 272 -68.14 19.99 -11.49
CA GLY A 272 -69.30 19.71 -12.34
C GLY A 272 -69.18 18.59 -13.38
N GLY A 273 -69.82 17.44 -13.09
CA GLY A 273 -70.44 16.50 -14.05
C GLY A 273 -69.48 15.68 -14.94
N GLY A 274 -69.72 14.41 -15.27
CA GLY A 274 -70.90 13.57 -15.15
C GLY A 274 -70.88 12.56 -16.30
N LEU A 275 -71.42 11.36 -16.04
CA LEU A 275 -71.79 10.26 -16.98
C LEU A 275 -70.62 9.41 -17.52
N GLY A 276 -70.65 8.07 -17.49
CA GLY A 276 -71.68 7.14 -17.03
C GLY A 276 -71.35 5.69 -17.44
N GLY A 277 -72.02 4.74 -16.77
CA GLY A 277 -72.15 3.31 -17.12
C GLY A 277 -70.95 2.42 -16.77
N LEU A 278 -71.08 1.22 -16.20
CA LEU A 278 -72.21 0.32 -16.00
C LEU A 278 -71.78 -0.84 -15.06
N GLY A 279 -72.69 -1.25 -14.17
CA GLY A 279 -72.84 -2.63 -13.63
C GLY A 279 -71.80 -3.11 -12.60
N GLY A 280 -72.16 -3.62 -11.43
CA GLY A 280 -73.45 -3.96 -10.84
C GLY A 280 -73.23 -4.80 -9.57
N LEU A 281 -74.26 -4.79 -8.71
CA LEU A 281 -74.53 -5.73 -7.59
C LEU A 281 -73.57 -5.62 -6.39
N GLY A 282 -74.02 -5.45 -5.14
CA GLY A 282 -75.34 -5.47 -4.52
C GLY A 282 -75.17 -5.63 -3.00
N GLY A 283 -76.08 -5.01 -2.22
CA GLY A 283 -76.35 -5.26 -0.78
C GLY A 283 -75.30 -4.74 0.20
N GLY A 284 -75.59 -4.01 1.27
CA GLY A 284 -76.84 -3.78 1.99
C GLY A 284 -76.61 -4.03 3.49
N GLY A 285 -76.85 -3.01 4.31
CA GLY A 285 -77.46 -3.18 5.65
C GLY A 285 -76.57 -3.37 6.88
N PHE A 286 -76.56 -2.31 7.71
CA PHE A 286 -76.79 -2.27 9.17
C PHE A 286 -76.03 -3.20 10.15
N GLY A 287 -75.47 -2.55 11.18
CA GLY A 287 -75.90 -2.80 12.56
C GLY A 287 -75.00 -3.61 13.49
N GLY A 288 -74.70 -3.03 14.65
CA GLY A 288 -74.72 -3.74 15.94
C GLY A 288 -73.43 -4.38 16.41
N GLY A 289 -72.98 -3.99 17.61
CA GLY A 289 -71.76 -4.47 18.25
C GLY A 289 -71.78 -5.93 18.70
N GLY A 290 -70.59 -6.44 19.07
CA GLY A 290 -70.46 -7.69 19.82
C GLY A 290 -69.24 -8.53 19.48
N LEU A 291 -68.15 -8.28 20.21
CA LEU A 291 -67.16 -9.25 20.71
C LEU A 291 -66.54 -10.34 19.80
N ALA A 292 -65.21 -10.41 19.94
CA ALA A 292 -64.36 -11.60 19.88
C ALA A 292 -63.72 -12.00 18.53
N ARG A 293 -62.37 -11.88 18.57
CA ARG A 293 -61.36 -12.79 18.02
C ARG A 293 -61.00 -12.70 16.52
N ARG A 294 -59.78 -12.17 16.36
CA ARG A 294 -58.65 -12.71 15.59
C ARG A 294 -58.44 -12.14 14.17
N PHE A 295 -57.17 -11.79 13.94
CA PHE A 295 -56.50 -11.43 12.68
C PHE A 295 -56.61 -9.98 12.19
N GLY A 296 -55.59 -9.19 12.53
CA GLY A 296 -55.39 -7.87 11.94
C GLY A 296 -54.07 -7.16 12.29
N ARG A 297 -52.98 -7.86 12.65
CA ARG A 297 -51.65 -7.23 12.66
C ARG A 297 -51.15 -7.10 11.22
N ARG A 298 -51.50 -6.01 10.55
CA ARG A 298 -50.72 -5.48 9.42
C ARG A 298 -51.11 -4.06 9.04
N LEU A 299 -50.76 -3.11 9.89
CA LEU A 299 -50.69 -1.70 9.51
C LEU A 299 -49.66 -1.00 10.40
N GLN A 300 -48.39 -1.22 10.08
CA GLN A 300 -47.28 -0.31 10.44
C GLN A 300 -46.00 -0.84 9.77
N LEU A 301 -45.81 -0.53 8.48
CA LEU A 301 -44.50 -0.61 7.82
C LEU A 301 -44.53 0.17 6.48
N GLY A 302 -45.11 1.37 6.51
CA GLY A 302 -45.22 2.25 5.34
C GLY A 302 -44.38 3.53 5.41
N ARG A 303 -43.61 3.77 6.48
CA ARG A 303 -42.84 5.04 6.67
C ARG A 303 -41.47 4.86 7.33
N ARG A 304 -40.72 3.79 7.00
CA ARG A 304 -39.36 3.60 7.55
C ARG A 304 -38.30 3.07 6.58
N ARG A 305 -38.48 3.19 5.26
CA ARG A 305 -37.47 2.74 4.27
C ARG A 305 -36.79 3.83 3.42
N GLN A 306 -37.16 5.11 3.56
CA GLN A 306 -36.50 6.20 2.81
C GLN A 306 -35.44 6.99 3.59
N LEU A 307 -35.40 6.92 4.93
CA LEU A 307 -34.41 7.65 5.75
C LEU A 307 -33.10 6.87 6.03
N TRP A 308 -32.97 5.62 5.56
CA TRP A 308 -31.80 4.78 5.82
C TRP A 308 -30.73 4.84 4.71
N ARG A 309 -31.14 5.01 3.45
CA ARG A 309 -30.23 5.05 2.29
C ARG A 309 -29.39 6.34 2.22
N GLY A 310 -29.95 7.48 2.62
CA GLY A 310 -29.21 8.76 2.64
C GLY A 310 -28.18 8.89 3.76
N ARG A 311 -28.39 8.23 4.91
CA ARG A 311 -27.44 8.24 6.05
C ARG A 311 -26.26 7.31 5.86
N CYS A 312 -26.46 6.13 5.26
CA CYS A 312 -25.35 5.23 4.93
C CYS A 312 -24.45 5.80 3.84
N LEU A 313 -25.02 6.38 2.77
CA LEU A 313 -24.21 6.99 1.71
C LEU A 313 -23.43 8.22 2.19
N ARG A 314 -24.04 9.10 3.01
CA ARG A 314 -23.33 10.22 3.65
C ARG A 314 -22.23 9.75 4.61
N ARG A 315 -22.41 8.63 5.32
CA ARG A 315 -21.38 8.05 6.19
C ARG A 315 -20.22 7.45 5.40
N VAL A 316 -20.48 6.71 4.32
CA VAL A 316 -19.44 6.12 3.48
C VAL A 316 -18.68 7.21 2.72
N VAL A 317 -19.38 8.18 2.14
CA VAL A 317 -18.76 9.32 1.45
C VAL A 317 -17.94 10.18 2.43
N ALA A 318 -18.44 10.44 3.64
CA ALA A 318 -17.67 11.13 4.69
C ALA A 318 -16.46 10.32 5.19
N MET A 319 -16.55 8.99 5.24
CA MET A 319 -15.45 8.11 5.64
C MET A 319 -14.34 8.06 4.57
N VAL A 320 -14.71 8.04 3.29
CA VAL A 320 -13.75 8.13 2.17
C VAL A 320 -13.13 9.52 2.08
N LEU A 321 -13.92 10.59 2.14
CA LEU A 321 -13.42 11.98 2.17
C LEU A 321 -12.49 12.24 3.37
N SER A 322 -12.78 11.69 4.55
CA SER A 322 -11.94 11.87 5.75
C SER A 322 -10.65 11.04 5.75
N ARG A 323 -10.57 9.93 5.01
CA ARG A 323 -9.29 9.23 4.78
C ARG A 323 -8.42 10.01 3.80
N SER A 324 -9.01 10.50 2.70
CA SER A 324 -8.27 11.31 1.72
C SER A 324 -7.75 12.63 2.31
N LEU A 325 -8.55 13.30 3.16
CA LEU A 325 -8.13 14.52 3.85
C LEU A 325 -7.02 14.27 4.89
N ARG A 326 -7.06 13.14 5.60
CA ARG A 326 -5.98 12.77 6.53
C ARG A 326 -4.67 12.48 5.81
N ALA A 327 -4.71 11.73 4.71
CA ALA A 327 -3.54 11.46 3.90
C ALA A 327 -2.94 12.76 3.31
N LEU A 328 -3.77 13.66 2.79
CA LEU A 328 -3.34 14.97 2.30
C LEU A 328 -2.74 15.85 3.40
N ARG A 329 -3.35 15.87 4.60
CA ARG A 329 -2.82 16.61 5.74
C ARG A 329 -1.47 16.03 6.20
N ARG A 330 -1.35 14.71 6.28
CA ARG A 330 -0.11 14.01 6.64
C ARG A 330 0.99 14.36 5.65
N LEU A 331 0.71 14.25 4.34
CA LEU A 331 1.62 14.67 3.27
C LEU A 331 2.06 16.13 3.40
N ALA A 332 1.12 17.04 3.68
CA ALA A 332 1.43 18.46 3.84
C ALA A 332 2.34 18.74 5.05
N VAL A 333 2.10 18.08 6.18
CA VAL A 333 2.91 18.21 7.41
C VAL A 333 4.34 17.73 7.16
N HIS A 334 4.51 16.54 6.57
CA HIS A 334 5.85 16.00 6.26
C HIS A 334 6.61 16.84 5.25
N ARG A 335 5.94 17.37 4.23
CA ARG A 335 6.58 18.22 3.21
C ARG A 335 6.94 19.62 3.71
N TRP A 336 6.26 20.12 4.74
CA TRP A 336 6.50 21.46 5.28
C TRP A 336 7.53 21.45 6.42
N GLN A 337 7.64 20.35 7.18
CA GLN A 337 8.51 20.23 8.34
C GLN A 337 9.84 19.50 8.07
N GLU A 338 10.13 19.15 6.81
CA GLU A 338 11.33 18.40 6.40
C GLU A 338 12.65 19.08 6.85
N GLY A 339 12.64 20.40 7.09
CA GLY A 339 13.78 21.19 7.60
C GLY A 339 13.81 21.47 9.11
N ASP A 340 12.82 21.00 9.90
CA ASP A 340 12.69 21.39 11.32
C ASP A 340 13.41 20.45 12.30
N VAL A 341 13.88 19.27 11.89
CA VAL A 341 14.54 18.32 12.81
C VAL A 341 15.79 18.89 13.46
N ARG A 342 16.61 19.68 12.73
CA ARG A 342 17.80 20.34 13.29
C ARG A 342 17.46 21.53 14.19
N LYS A 343 16.28 22.13 14.03
CA LYS A 343 15.78 23.15 14.96
C LYS A 343 15.24 22.52 16.24
N ALA A 344 14.56 21.39 16.10
CA ALA A 344 14.05 20.58 17.20
C ALA A 344 15.18 19.92 18.02
N LEU A 345 16.26 19.51 17.35
CA LEU A 345 17.45 18.90 17.94
C LEU A 345 18.71 19.61 17.40
N PRO A 346 19.12 20.73 18.03
CA PRO A 346 20.35 21.43 17.66
C PRO A 346 21.58 20.57 17.97
N ASP A 347 22.72 20.88 17.33
CA ASP A 347 23.94 20.07 17.45
C ASP A 347 24.43 19.93 18.91
N GLU A 348 24.18 20.93 19.76
CA GLU A 348 24.46 20.85 21.20
C GLU A 348 23.61 19.79 21.92
N ALA A 349 22.33 19.67 21.56
CA ALA A 349 21.44 18.65 22.12
C ALA A 349 21.88 17.26 21.67
N LEU A 350 22.30 17.12 20.40
CA LEU A 350 22.86 15.87 19.88
C LEU A 350 24.14 15.47 20.61
N ALA A 351 25.01 16.43 20.93
CA ALA A 351 26.23 16.19 21.70
C ALA A 351 25.91 15.73 23.14
N ARG A 352 24.93 16.36 23.81
CA ARG A 352 24.47 15.95 25.14
C ARG A 352 23.85 14.55 25.15
N LEU A 353 23.03 14.24 24.15
CA LEU A 353 22.46 12.90 23.97
C LEU A 353 23.55 11.85 23.70
N SER A 354 24.53 12.17 22.86
CA SER A 354 25.69 11.29 22.60
C SER A 354 26.48 11.01 23.88
N ALA A 355 26.77 12.05 24.67
CA ALA A 355 27.48 11.88 25.94
C ALA A 355 26.67 11.04 26.95
N ARG A 356 25.34 11.18 26.95
CA ARG A 356 24.45 10.40 27.82
C ARG A 356 24.40 8.93 27.41
N VAL A 357 24.36 8.62 26.11
CA VAL A 357 24.47 7.25 25.60
C VAL A 357 25.80 6.64 26.04
N ALA A 358 26.92 7.31 25.78
CA ALA A 358 28.25 6.84 26.16
C ALA A 358 28.38 6.56 27.68
N ALA A 359 27.79 7.42 28.51
CA ALA A 359 27.76 7.22 29.97
C ALA A 359 26.89 6.02 30.37
N SER A 360 25.75 5.84 29.71
CA SER A 360 24.82 4.74 29.98
C SER A 360 25.44 3.37 29.67
N GLU A 361 26.20 3.27 28.58
CA GLU A 361 26.87 2.05 28.13
C GLU A 361 28.05 1.64 29.03
N GLN A 362 28.42 2.43 30.03
CA GLN A 362 29.37 2.00 31.06
C GLN A 362 28.73 1.05 32.08
N LEU A 363 27.41 1.07 32.21
CA LEU A 363 26.67 0.31 33.22
C LEU A 363 26.24 -1.08 32.74
N HIS A 364 26.13 -1.27 31.43
CA HIS A 364 25.63 -2.50 30.81
C HIS A 364 26.42 -2.88 29.55
N THR A 365 26.26 -4.11 29.08
CA THR A 365 26.88 -4.56 27.82
C THR A 365 26.05 -4.21 26.59
N GLY A 366 24.79 -3.80 26.75
CA GLY A 366 23.95 -3.42 25.62
C GLY A 366 24.30 -2.06 25.03
N GLN A 367 23.85 -1.85 23.79
CA GLN A 367 24.18 -0.70 22.97
C GLN A 367 22.91 0.10 22.65
N ILE A 368 23.01 1.43 22.60
CA ILE A 368 21.85 2.30 22.33
C ILE A 368 22.14 3.20 21.13
N ARG A 369 21.26 3.13 20.11
CA ARG A 369 21.32 3.97 18.93
C ARG A 369 20.12 4.91 18.91
N ILE A 370 20.36 6.20 18.69
CA ILE A 370 19.28 7.20 18.50
C ILE A 370 19.20 7.55 17.02
N CYS A 371 17.99 7.56 16.45
CA CYS A 371 17.74 8.06 15.10
C CYS A 371 16.52 8.99 15.08
N ALA A 372 16.70 10.21 14.58
CA ALA A 372 15.63 11.18 14.41
C ALA A 372 15.43 11.51 12.92
N GLU A 373 14.19 11.45 12.44
CA GLU A 373 13.83 11.83 11.08
C GLU A 373 12.90 13.05 11.06
N GLY A 374 13.23 14.00 10.17
CA GLY A 374 12.43 15.19 9.91
C GLY A 374 11.23 14.95 8.99
N ALA A 375 11.20 13.84 8.25
CA ALA A 375 10.06 13.40 7.45
C ALA A 375 10.19 11.91 7.08
N LEU A 376 9.06 11.26 6.82
CA LEU A 376 9.05 9.95 6.18
C LEU A 376 9.32 10.09 4.67
N PRO A 377 10.09 9.18 4.05
CA PRO A 377 10.25 9.18 2.61
C PRO A 377 8.91 9.02 1.89
N TRP A 378 8.83 9.58 0.68
CA TRP A 378 7.62 9.55 -0.15
C TRP A 378 7.02 8.15 -0.31
N SER A 379 7.84 7.12 -0.50
CA SER A 379 7.38 5.72 -0.61
C SER A 379 6.67 5.22 0.65
N TYR A 380 7.07 5.68 1.83
CA TYR A 380 6.43 5.34 3.11
C TYR A 380 5.13 6.12 3.29
N LEU A 381 5.10 7.40 2.88
CA LEU A 381 3.90 8.22 2.95
C LEU A 381 2.79 7.72 2.01
N GLN A 382 3.14 7.29 0.79
CA GLN A 382 2.18 6.76 -0.18
C GLN A 382 1.44 5.51 0.30
N ARG A 383 2.11 4.65 1.06
CA ARG A 383 1.54 3.41 1.60
C ARG A 383 0.93 3.57 2.99
N ASP A 384 0.88 4.80 3.52
CA ASP A 384 0.43 5.11 4.87
C ASP A 384 1.20 4.35 5.97
N ALA A 385 2.51 4.15 5.77
CA ALA A 385 3.38 3.41 6.69
C ALA A 385 3.43 4.04 8.08
N THR A 386 3.54 3.21 9.11
CA THR A 386 3.65 3.65 10.51
C THR A 386 5.08 4.08 10.88
N ALA A 387 5.22 4.86 11.96
CA ALA A 387 6.52 5.18 12.55
C ALA A 387 7.28 3.91 12.97
N ARG A 388 6.56 2.90 13.48
CA ARG A 388 7.08 1.58 13.82
C ARG A 388 7.73 0.86 12.64
N GLU A 389 7.06 0.81 11.48
CA GLU A 389 7.62 0.21 10.27
C GLU A 389 8.92 0.90 9.84
N ARG A 390 8.95 2.24 9.94
CA ARG A 390 10.16 3.00 9.63
C ARG A 390 11.29 2.71 10.61
N ALA A 391 10.98 2.64 11.91
CA ALA A 391 11.93 2.29 12.95
C ALA A 391 12.53 0.90 12.75
N LEU A 392 11.72 -0.11 12.39
CA LEU A 392 12.19 -1.47 12.08
C LEU A 392 13.17 -1.48 10.89
N MET A 393 12.86 -0.74 9.83
CA MET A 393 13.78 -0.61 8.70
C MET A 393 15.09 0.06 9.11
N LEU A 394 15.03 1.16 9.88
CA LEU A 394 16.23 1.88 10.33
C LEU A 394 17.07 1.07 11.29
N PHE A 395 16.45 0.28 12.16
CA PHE A 395 17.13 -0.64 13.07
C PHE A 395 17.99 -1.63 12.26
N SER A 396 17.45 -2.08 11.13
CA SER A 396 18.11 -2.97 10.19
C SER A 396 19.22 -2.27 9.43
N LYS A 397 18.92 -1.10 8.84
CA LYS A 397 19.85 -0.29 8.04
C LYS A 397 21.04 0.24 8.83
N LEU A 398 20.83 0.53 10.12
CA LEU A 398 21.88 0.99 11.04
C LEU A 398 22.57 -0.16 11.77
N ARG A 399 22.23 -1.42 11.45
CA ARG A 399 22.81 -2.64 12.03
C ARG A 399 22.76 -2.68 13.55
N VAL A 400 21.68 -2.19 14.15
CA VAL A 400 21.55 -2.13 15.62
C VAL A 400 21.45 -3.53 16.25
N TRP A 401 21.09 -4.56 15.46
CA TRP A 401 21.14 -5.96 15.90
C TRP A 401 22.52 -6.59 15.86
N ASP A 402 23.49 -5.98 15.18
CA ASP A 402 24.83 -6.54 15.01
C ASP A 402 25.64 -6.27 16.28
N THR A 403 25.20 -6.90 17.37
CA THR A 403 25.81 -6.82 18.69
C THR A 403 26.13 -8.22 19.19
N GLU A 404 27.25 -8.41 19.88
CA GLU A 404 27.70 -9.72 20.35
C GLU A 404 26.62 -10.42 21.20
N HIS A 405 25.94 -9.64 22.03
CA HIS A 405 24.95 -10.12 22.99
C HIS A 405 23.49 -9.98 22.51
N ASN A 406 23.25 -9.58 21.25
CA ASN A 406 21.90 -9.35 20.69
C ASN A 406 21.03 -8.43 21.58
N ASN A 407 21.63 -7.40 22.17
CA ASN A 407 21.02 -6.51 23.16
C ASN A 407 21.07 -5.03 22.75
N GLY A 408 21.29 -4.76 21.46
CA GLY A 408 21.16 -3.43 20.88
C GLY A 408 19.73 -2.90 20.84
N VAL A 409 19.57 -1.59 21.00
CA VAL A 409 18.27 -0.89 20.98
C VAL A 409 18.32 0.34 20.10
N LEU A 410 17.32 0.50 19.23
CA LEU A 410 17.08 1.73 18.48
C LEU A 410 15.97 2.54 19.17
N ILE A 411 16.28 3.79 19.49
CA ILE A 411 15.31 4.81 19.85
C ILE A 411 15.08 5.68 18.61
N TYR A 412 13.90 5.55 18.01
CA TYR A 412 13.53 6.25 16.79
C TYR A 412 12.54 7.39 17.09
N LEU A 413 12.83 8.59 16.60
CA LEU A 413 11.97 9.77 16.71
C LEU A 413 11.53 10.24 15.33
N LEU A 414 10.22 10.35 15.11
CA LEU A 414 9.64 10.99 13.93
C LEU A 414 9.05 12.34 14.33
N VAL A 415 9.79 13.41 14.02
CA VAL A 415 9.46 14.77 14.49
C VAL A 415 8.08 15.23 14.02
N PRO A 416 7.67 15.09 12.74
CA PRO A 416 6.39 15.65 12.29
C PRO A 416 5.15 15.01 12.88
N GLU A 417 5.29 13.79 13.42
CA GLU A 417 4.19 13.04 14.03
C GLU A 417 4.25 13.02 15.56
N HIS A 418 5.26 13.66 16.16
CA HIS A 418 5.53 13.58 17.61
C HIS A 418 5.57 12.13 18.11
N ALA A 419 6.08 11.22 17.27
CA ALA A 419 6.07 9.79 17.51
C ALA A 419 7.47 9.30 17.90
N ILE A 420 7.54 8.47 18.94
CA ILE A 420 8.76 7.79 19.38
C ILE A 420 8.53 6.29 19.40
N GLU A 421 9.51 5.55 18.92
CA GLU A 421 9.48 4.09 18.83
C GLU A 421 10.76 3.53 19.43
N ILE A 422 10.62 2.50 20.26
CA ILE A 422 11.75 1.78 20.83
C ILE A 422 11.77 0.38 20.21
N VAL A 423 12.82 0.07 19.46
CA VAL A 423 13.01 -1.22 18.80
C VAL A 423 14.20 -1.91 19.47
N ALA A 424 13.93 -2.95 20.23
CA ALA A 424 14.96 -3.77 20.88
C ALA A 424 15.27 -5.03 20.06
N ASP A 425 16.53 -5.47 20.07
CA ASP A 425 16.91 -6.76 19.51
C ASP A 425 16.42 -7.94 20.37
N ARG A 426 16.50 -9.15 19.82
CA ARG A 426 15.92 -10.38 20.36
C ARG A 426 16.37 -10.72 21.78
N GLY A 427 17.60 -10.40 22.15
CA GLY A 427 18.13 -10.67 23.50
C GLY A 427 17.36 -9.87 24.54
N LEU A 428 17.30 -8.54 24.38
CA LEU A 428 16.57 -7.68 25.29
C LEU A 428 15.04 -7.83 25.18
N ALA A 429 14.52 -8.03 23.97
CA ALA A 429 13.08 -8.21 23.74
C ALA A 429 12.51 -9.48 24.40
N ARG A 430 13.34 -10.50 24.66
CA ARG A 430 12.92 -11.70 25.42
C ARG A 430 12.86 -11.44 26.93
N SER A 431 13.68 -10.52 27.41
CA SER A 431 13.80 -10.23 28.85
C SER A 431 12.80 -9.19 29.33
N VAL A 432 12.31 -8.31 28.44
CA VAL A 432 11.38 -7.23 28.77
C VAL A 432 10.01 -7.50 28.14
N PRO A 433 8.92 -7.59 28.94
CA PRO A 433 7.57 -7.77 28.42
C PRO A 433 7.14 -6.63 27.47
N PRO A 434 6.36 -6.90 26.41
CA PRO A 434 5.92 -5.87 25.46
C PRO A 434 5.18 -4.69 26.10
N GLY A 435 4.33 -4.95 27.11
CA GLY A 435 3.54 -3.92 27.79
C GLY A 435 4.37 -2.89 28.58
N GLU A 436 5.61 -3.22 28.95
CA GLU A 436 6.49 -2.24 29.59
C GLU A 436 6.98 -1.17 28.62
N TRP A 437 7.33 -1.56 27.39
CA TRP A 437 7.76 -0.61 26.37
C TRP A 437 6.63 0.33 25.97
N GLU A 438 5.40 -0.17 25.89
CA GLU A 438 4.22 0.65 25.63
C GLU A 438 3.99 1.69 26.72
N ALA A 439 4.20 1.33 27.99
CA ALA A 439 4.10 2.26 29.11
C ALA A 439 5.19 3.35 29.05
N VAL A 440 6.43 2.97 28.75
CA VAL A 440 7.55 3.91 28.57
C VAL A 440 7.24 4.86 27.41
N VAL A 441 6.91 4.35 26.23
CA VAL A 441 6.58 5.16 25.04
C VAL A 441 5.41 6.11 25.33
N SER A 442 4.39 5.65 26.06
CA SER A 442 3.23 6.47 26.43
C SER A 442 3.61 7.66 27.33
N GLN A 443 4.55 7.46 28.25
CA GLN A 443 5.07 8.55 29.09
C GLN A 443 5.91 9.53 28.27
N LEU A 444 6.81 9.02 27.42
CA LEU A 444 7.67 9.83 26.56
C LEU A 444 6.88 10.67 25.56
N ALA A 445 5.75 10.15 25.06
CA ALA A 445 4.86 10.86 24.14
C ALA A 445 4.32 12.18 24.72
N VAL A 446 4.28 12.35 26.04
CA VAL A 446 3.88 13.62 26.68
C VAL A 446 4.90 14.72 26.38
N HIS A 447 6.19 14.45 26.56
CA HIS A 447 7.27 15.40 26.27
C HIS A 447 7.30 15.80 24.78
N LEU A 448 7.04 14.85 23.89
CA LEU A 448 7.03 15.09 22.44
C LEU A 448 5.89 16.00 22.01
N ARG A 449 4.70 15.89 22.63
CA ARG A 449 3.56 16.76 22.33
C ARG A 449 3.82 18.22 22.70
N GLU A 450 4.70 18.45 23.67
CA GLU A 450 5.10 19.78 24.11
C GLU A 450 6.34 20.31 23.35
N GLY A 451 6.85 19.57 22.37
CA GLY A 451 8.03 19.94 21.60
C GLY A 451 9.35 19.77 22.36
N ARG A 452 9.34 19.09 23.52
CA ARG A 452 10.53 18.83 24.36
C ARG A 452 11.23 17.55 23.92
N TYR A 453 11.73 17.55 22.68
CA TYR A 453 12.29 16.36 22.03
C TYR A 453 13.57 15.86 22.72
N GLU A 454 14.47 16.76 23.11
CA GLU A 454 15.71 16.40 23.81
C GLU A 454 15.42 15.70 25.15
N GLU A 455 14.50 16.25 25.95
CA GLU A 455 14.10 15.66 27.24
C GLU A 455 13.45 14.28 27.05
N GLY A 456 12.56 14.15 26.06
CA GLY A 456 11.94 12.87 25.72
C GLY A 456 12.98 11.83 25.30
N LEU A 457 13.95 12.20 24.47
CA LEU A 457 15.03 11.27 24.08
C LEU A 457 15.96 10.92 25.25
N ALA A 458 16.31 11.89 26.10
CA ALA A 458 17.15 11.64 27.27
C ALA A 458 16.47 10.66 28.25
N GLN A 459 15.18 10.85 28.51
CA GLN A 459 14.39 9.94 29.35
C GLN A 459 14.23 8.56 28.70
N ALA A 460 14.12 8.50 27.36
CA ALA A 460 14.11 7.23 26.64
C ALA A 460 15.43 6.46 26.82
N VAL A 461 16.57 7.16 26.73
CA VAL A 461 17.90 6.57 26.96
C VAL A 461 18.00 6.03 28.38
N ASP A 462 17.58 6.80 29.40
CA ASP A 462 17.61 6.34 30.78
C ASP A 462 16.72 5.12 31.01
N ALA A 463 15.50 5.13 30.45
CA ALA A 463 14.55 4.05 30.58
C ALA A 463 15.06 2.75 29.92
N VAL A 464 15.71 2.87 28.75
CA VAL A 464 16.35 1.74 28.08
C VAL A 464 17.56 1.26 28.88
N SER A 465 18.42 2.17 29.33
CA SER A 465 19.63 1.86 30.07
C SER A 465 19.33 1.14 31.39
N ALA A 466 18.33 1.58 32.14
CA ALA A 466 17.92 0.91 33.38
C ALA A 466 17.54 -0.57 33.15
N ARG A 467 16.88 -0.87 32.02
CA ARG A 467 16.49 -2.23 31.64
C ARG A 467 17.69 -3.05 31.17
N GLN A 468 18.56 -2.45 30.38
CA GLN A 468 19.80 -3.10 29.97
C GLN A 468 20.72 -3.38 31.17
N ALA A 469 20.81 -2.48 32.15
CA ALA A 469 21.56 -2.71 33.38
C ALA A 469 20.96 -3.84 34.24
N ALA A 470 19.63 -3.97 34.28
CA ALA A 470 18.97 -5.03 35.02
C ALA A 470 19.19 -6.43 34.42
N HIS A 471 19.22 -6.55 33.08
CA HIS A 471 19.28 -7.84 32.40
C HIS A 471 20.66 -8.18 31.82
N PHE A 472 21.48 -7.17 31.53
CA PHE A 472 22.81 -7.28 30.93
C PHE A 472 23.83 -6.39 31.68
N PRO A 473 23.95 -6.54 33.01
CA PRO A 473 24.90 -5.74 33.79
C PRO A 473 26.34 -6.01 33.34
N ARG A 474 27.17 -4.96 33.32
CA ARG A 474 28.61 -5.14 33.11
C ARG A 474 29.25 -5.71 34.38
N LEU A 475 29.53 -7.02 34.38
CA LEU A 475 30.14 -7.72 35.51
C LEU A 475 31.67 -7.73 35.37
N GLY A 476 32.36 -6.89 36.14
CA GLY A 476 33.82 -6.96 36.37
C GLY A 476 34.64 -5.81 35.78
N ALA A 477 35.59 -5.30 36.57
CA ALA A 477 36.47 -4.17 36.24
C ALA A 477 37.58 -4.48 35.20
N GLY A 478 37.42 -5.52 34.39
CA GLY A 478 38.45 -6.02 33.46
C GLY A 478 37.96 -6.40 32.06
N ILE A 479 36.65 -6.31 31.77
CA ILE A 479 36.14 -6.48 30.41
C ILE A 479 36.32 -5.15 29.69
N ALA A 480 37.18 -5.14 28.66
CA ALA A 480 37.41 -3.94 27.86
C ALA A 480 36.09 -3.47 27.22
N TYR A 481 35.76 -2.19 27.40
CA TYR A 481 34.64 -1.56 26.71
C TYR A 481 34.96 -1.53 25.21
N ALA A 482 34.27 -2.39 24.44
CA ALA A 482 34.19 -2.27 23.00
C ALA A 482 32.88 -1.57 22.68
N ASN A 483 32.97 -0.35 22.14
CA ASN A 483 31.81 0.33 21.57
C ASN A 483 31.51 -0.36 20.22
N GLU A 484 30.41 -1.12 20.18
CA GLU A 484 29.99 -1.89 19.00
C GLU A 484 29.15 -1.03 18.05
N LEU A 485 28.39 -0.05 18.57
CA LEU A 485 27.54 0.85 17.81
C LEU A 485 27.85 2.32 18.14
N PRO A 486 28.03 3.21 17.14
CA PRO A 486 28.37 4.61 17.43
C PRO A 486 27.33 5.30 18.35
N ASP A 487 27.81 6.13 19.28
CA ASP A 487 26.92 6.83 20.25
C ASP A 487 26.23 8.05 19.64
N ALA A 488 26.78 8.62 18.57
CA ALA A 488 26.32 9.86 17.98
C ALA A 488 24.93 9.69 17.33
N PRO A 489 23.89 10.44 17.76
CA PRO A 489 22.56 10.33 17.19
C PRO A 489 22.53 10.59 15.68
N VAL A 490 21.77 9.80 14.93
CA VAL A 490 21.62 9.94 13.48
C VAL A 490 20.42 10.82 13.18
N VAL A 491 20.66 12.01 12.64
CA VAL A 491 19.60 12.93 12.18
C VAL A 491 19.48 12.87 10.67
N ARG A 492 18.25 12.71 10.16
CA ARG A 492 17.95 12.55 8.74
C ARG A 492 16.81 13.43 8.26
#